data_AF-A0A318IKW9-F1
#
_entry.id   AF-A0A318IKW9-F1
#
_cell.length_a   1.000
_cell.length_b   1.000
_cell.length_c   1.000
_cell.angle_alpha   90.00
_cell.angle_beta   90.00
_cell.angle_gamma   90.00
#
_symmetry.space_group_name_H-M   'P 1'
#
loop_
_entity.id
_entity.type
_entity.pdbx_description
1 polymer ?
#
loop_
_entity_poly.entity_id
_entity_poly.type
_entity_poly.pdbx_seq_one_letter_code
_entity_poly.pdbx_strand_id
1 'polypeptide(L)'
;MYTVSDQIKNQEYNKLQVNKLVKTDALEILNISLEKDAIFPEHTAPTDAQLIVLEGKIIFHINGNSYFISGQQHFSFPKDVPHWVSAEENSKFLIIR
;
A
#
# COMPACT_ATOMS: atom_id res chain seq x y z
N MET A 1 22.74 -15.08 1.54
CA MET A 1 21.91 -16.30 1.66
C MET A 1 20.53 -15.98 1.10
N TYR A 2 19.97 -16.84 0.25
CA TYR A 2 18.62 -16.67 -0.28
C TYR A 2 17.62 -17.16 0.76
N THR A 3 16.61 -16.34 1.08
CA THR A 3 15.59 -16.65 2.09
C THR A 3 14.21 -16.43 1.51
N VAL A 4 13.31 -17.38 1.72
CA VAL A 4 11.87 -17.22 1.46
C VAL A 4 11.20 -16.77 2.76
N SER A 5 10.34 -15.76 2.68
CA SER A 5 9.62 -15.21 3.83
C SER A 5 8.11 -15.24 3.57
N ASP A 6 7.36 -15.76 4.54
CA ASP A 6 5.89 -15.75 4.54
C ASP A 6 5.32 -14.46 5.16
N GLN A 7 6.13 -13.40 5.35
CA GLN A 7 5.72 -12.18 6.06
C GLN A 7 4.45 -11.54 5.47
N ILE A 8 4.31 -11.45 4.15
CA ILE A 8 3.10 -10.92 3.51
C ILE A 8 1.90 -11.82 3.79
N LYS A 9 2.10 -13.14 3.65
CA LYS A 9 1.07 -14.16 3.86
C LYS A 9 0.54 -14.14 5.30
N ASN A 10 1.44 -14.08 6.27
CA ASN A 10 1.12 -14.14 7.71
C ASN A 10 0.72 -12.79 8.32
N GLN A 11 0.74 -11.70 7.54
CA GLN A 11 0.24 -10.42 8.01
C GLN A 11 -1.28 -10.45 8.04
N GLU A 12 -1.85 -10.43 9.25
CA GLU A 12 -3.31 -10.43 9.46
C GLU A 12 -3.95 -9.10 9.06
N TYR A 13 -5.28 -9.11 8.94
CA TYR A 13 -6.08 -7.89 8.86
C TYR A 13 -6.41 -7.42 10.28
N ASN A 14 -5.90 -6.26 10.66
CA ASN A 14 -6.18 -5.63 11.95
C ASN A 14 -5.96 -4.12 11.79
N LYS A 15 -7.03 -3.39 11.48
CA LYS A 15 -7.00 -1.96 11.15
C LYS A 15 -5.96 -1.68 10.04
N LEU A 16 -4.97 -0.84 10.34
CA LEU A 16 -3.84 -0.54 9.47
C LEU A 16 -2.58 -1.18 10.05
N GLN A 17 -1.89 -1.98 9.23
CA GLN A 17 -0.55 -2.46 9.53
C GLN A 17 0.41 -2.11 8.39
N VAL A 18 1.57 -1.57 8.74
CA VAL A 18 2.61 -1.14 7.80
C VAL A 18 3.91 -1.89 8.13
N ASN A 19 4.38 -2.72 7.20
CA ASN A 19 5.61 -3.48 7.34
C ASN A 19 6.62 -3.11 6.26
N LYS A 20 7.90 -2.98 6.63
CA LYS A 20 9.00 -2.78 5.67
C LYS A 20 9.53 -4.14 5.26
N LEU A 21 9.30 -4.55 4.00
CA LEU A 21 9.83 -5.80 3.47
C LEU A 21 11.29 -5.65 3.05
N VAL A 22 11.61 -4.54 2.40
CA VAL A 22 12.95 -4.22 1.91
C VAL A 22 13.23 -2.74 2.19
N LYS A 23 14.42 -2.46 2.71
CA LYS A 23 14.94 -1.10 2.82
C LYS A 23 16.41 -1.09 2.42
N THR A 24 16.73 -0.32 1.40
CA THR A 24 18.09 0.03 1.00
C THR A 24 18.19 1.56 0.85
N ASP A 25 19.36 2.06 0.49
CA ASP A 25 19.56 3.47 0.18
C ASP A 25 18.83 3.91 -1.11
N ALA A 26 18.51 2.94 -1.99
CA ALA A 26 17.92 3.20 -3.31
C ALA A 26 16.44 2.80 -3.43
N LEU A 27 15.92 1.99 -2.50
CA LEU A 27 14.59 1.39 -2.62
C LEU A 27 13.97 1.09 -1.26
N GLU A 28 12.68 1.40 -1.10
CA GLU A 28 11.85 0.92 -0.01
C GLU A 28 10.62 0.17 -0.56
N ILE A 29 10.40 -1.05 -0.08
CA ILE A 29 9.18 -1.82 -0.34
C ILE A 29 8.43 -1.98 0.98
N LEU A 30 7.24 -1.38 1.03
CA LEU A 30 6.31 -1.50 2.14
C LEU A 30 5.22 -2.53 1.79
N ASN A 31 4.84 -3.35 2.75
CA ASN A 31 3.61 -4.14 2.72
C ASN A 31 2.59 -3.52 3.65
N ILE A 32 1.43 -3.18 3.10
CA ILE A 32 0.31 -2.62 3.84
C ILE A 32 -0.77 -3.70 3.93
N SER A 33 -1.25 -3.97 5.14
CA SER A 33 -2.50 -4.69 5.37
C SER A 33 -3.51 -3.69 5.90
N LEU A 34 -4.63 -3.59 5.20
CA LEU A 34 -5.70 -2.67 5.52
C LEU A 34 -7.00 -3.47 5.62
N GLU A 35 -7.56 -3.51 6.82
CA GLU A 35 -8.85 -4.13 7.10
C GLU A 35 -9.97 -3.36 6.38
N LYS A 36 -11.03 -4.06 5.98
CA LYS A 36 -12.22 -3.44 5.40
C LYS A 36 -12.70 -2.28 6.28
N ASP A 37 -13.13 -1.20 5.64
CA ASP A 37 -13.60 0.05 6.26
C ASP A 37 -12.51 0.83 7.03
N ALA A 38 -11.26 0.32 7.10
CA ALA A 38 -10.14 1.04 7.68
C ALA A 38 -9.53 2.05 6.69
N ILE A 39 -8.83 3.03 7.26
CA ILE A 39 -8.19 4.12 6.53
C ILE A 39 -6.68 4.06 6.77
N PHE A 40 -5.90 4.18 5.69
CA PHE A 40 -4.52 4.63 5.75
C PHE A 40 -4.53 6.16 5.70
N PRO A 41 -4.24 6.86 6.83
CA PRO A 41 -4.46 8.31 6.95
C PRO A 41 -3.70 9.15 5.92
N GLU A 42 -4.11 10.39 5.78
CA GLU A 42 -3.49 11.34 4.85
C GLU A 42 -2.00 11.56 5.15
N HIS A 43 -1.17 11.41 4.11
CA HIS A 43 0.27 11.62 4.16
C HIS A 43 0.82 11.94 2.77
N THR A 44 2.12 12.21 2.69
CA THR A 44 2.85 12.39 1.43
C THR A 44 3.91 11.30 1.25
N ALA A 45 4.30 11.06 0.00
CA ALA A 45 5.42 10.19 -0.32
C ALA A 45 6.65 11.06 -0.65
N PRO A 46 7.86 10.68 -0.17
CA PRO A 46 9.09 11.44 -0.42
C PRO A 46 9.62 11.31 -1.87
N THR A 47 9.12 10.32 -2.60
CA THR A 47 9.52 9.93 -3.96
C THR A 47 8.29 9.51 -4.75
N ASP A 48 8.41 9.51 -6.08
CA ASP A 48 7.37 8.97 -6.95
C ASP A 48 7.22 7.48 -6.62
N ALA A 49 5.98 7.04 -6.45
CA ALA A 49 5.70 5.75 -5.85
C ALA A 49 4.77 4.89 -6.71
N GLN A 50 4.91 3.59 -6.54
CA GLN A 50 4.06 2.57 -7.14
C GLN A 50 3.25 1.89 -6.04
N LEU A 51 1.94 1.81 -6.24
CA LEU A 51 1.04 0.98 -5.44
C LEU A 51 0.65 -0.26 -6.26
N ILE A 52 0.76 -1.44 -5.66
CA ILE A 52 0.35 -2.70 -6.30
C ILE A 52 -0.57 -3.46 -5.34
N VAL A 53 -1.83 -3.68 -5.71
CA VAL A 53 -2.77 -4.44 -4.89
C VAL A 53 -2.56 -5.93 -5.14
N LEU A 54 -2.23 -6.68 -4.10
CA LEU A 54 -2.05 -8.13 -4.16
C LEU A 54 -3.41 -8.83 -4.07
N GLU A 55 -4.21 -8.45 -3.08
CA GLU A 55 -5.56 -8.95 -2.83
C GLU A 55 -6.44 -7.85 -2.23
N GLY A 56 -7.75 -8.00 -2.40
CA GLY A 56 -8.76 -7.05 -1.96
C GLY A 56 -9.02 -5.92 -2.95
N LYS A 57 -9.61 -4.84 -2.43
CA LYS A 57 -10.03 -3.66 -3.19
C LYS A 57 -9.92 -2.42 -2.31
N ILE A 58 -9.24 -1.41 -2.82
CA ILE A 58 -9.02 -0.13 -2.16
C ILE A 58 -9.53 1.04 -3.01
N ILE A 59 -9.71 2.18 -2.37
CA ILE A 59 -9.89 3.48 -3.00
C ILE A 59 -8.71 4.37 -2.60
N PHE A 60 -7.97 4.84 -3.59
CA PHE A 60 -6.88 5.78 -3.41
C PHE A 60 -7.36 7.19 -3.69
N HIS A 61 -7.16 8.11 -2.75
CA HIS A 61 -7.64 9.49 -2.82
C HIS A 61 -6.46 10.45 -2.92
N ILE A 62 -6.43 11.27 -3.98
CA ILE A 62 -5.34 12.21 -4.26
C ILE A 62 -5.86 13.37 -5.11
N ASN A 63 -5.47 14.61 -4.77
CA ASN A 63 -5.88 15.83 -5.48
C ASN A 63 -7.41 15.94 -5.70
N GLY A 64 -8.22 15.54 -4.71
CA GLY A 64 -9.68 15.58 -4.81
C GLY A 64 -10.30 14.52 -5.74
N ASN A 65 -9.50 13.60 -6.29
CA ASN A 65 -9.96 12.48 -7.11
C ASN A 65 -9.85 11.16 -6.34
N SER A 66 -10.70 10.21 -6.68
CA SER A 66 -10.71 8.86 -6.12
C SER A 66 -10.50 7.81 -7.21
N TYR A 67 -9.60 6.88 -6.97
CA TYR A 67 -9.26 5.80 -7.89
C TYR A 67 -9.52 4.45 -7.24
N PHE A 68 -10.35 3.63 -7.88
CA PHE A 68 -10.64 2.26 -7.42
C PHE A 68 -9.56 1.32 -7.95
N ILE A 69 -8.89 0.61 -7.06
CA ILE A 69 -7.79 -0.29 -7.40
C ILE A 69 -8.07 -1.64 -6.76
N SER A 70 -8.27 -2.65 -7.60
CA SER A 70 -8.57 -4.02 -7.21
C SER A 70 -7.31 -4.89 -7.26
N GLY A 71 -7.40 -6.09 -6.68
CA GLY A 71 -6.34 -7.10 -6.75
C GLY A 71 -5.76 -7.28 -8.15
N GLN A 72 -4.44 -7.42 -8.21
CA GLN A 72 -3.62 -7.55 -9.43
C GLN A 72 -3.59 -6.30 -10.31
N GLN A 73 -4.01 -5.14 -9.80
CA GLN A 73 -3.83 -3.85 -10.45
C GLN A 73 -2.73 -3.02 -9.78
N HIS A 74 -2.16 -2.08 -10.53
CA HIS A 74 -1.15 -1.14 -10.04
C HIS A 74 -1.54 0.30 -10.34
N PHE A 75 -1.00 1.23 -9.57
CA PHE A 75 -1.25 2.66 -9.67
C PHE A 75 0.03 3.44 -9.35
N SER A 76 0.39 4.39 -10.21
CA SER A 76 1.55 5.27 -10.01
C SER A 76 1.09 6.65 -9.56
N PHE A 77 1.79 7.25 -8.60
CA PHE A 77 1.46 8.59 -8.12
C PHE A 77 2.72 9.40 -7.78
N PRO A 78 2.67 10.74 -7.92
CA PRO A 78 3.83 11.60 -7.73
C PRO A 78 4.16 11.79 -6.24
N LYS A 79 5.42 12.14 -5.97
CA LYS A 79 5.86 12.59 -4.65
C LYS A 79 5.18 13.87 -4.19
N ASP A 80 5.27 14.14 -2.89
CA ASP A 80 4.90 15.42 -2.25
C ASP A 80 3.43 15.84 -2.43
N VAL A 81 2.56 14.94 -2.88
CA VAL A 81 1.11 15.18 -2.98
C VAL A 81 0.38 14.44 -1.85
N PRO A 82 -0.44 15.14 -1.03
CA PRO A 82 -1.25 14.51 0.00
C PRO A 82 -2.20 13.47 -0.58
N HIS A 83 -2.20 12.28 0.03
CA HIS A 83 -3.06 11.17 -0.35
C HIS A 83 -3.41 10.30 0.86
N TRP A 84 -4.54 9.60 0.76
CA TRP A 84 -5.00 8.63 1.76
C TRP A 84 -5.68 7.45 1.06
N VAL A 85 -5.86 6.34 1.76
CA VAL A 85 -6.43 5.11 1.21
C VAL A 85 -7.55 4.60 2.11
N SER A 86 -8.69 4.20 1.53
CA SER A 86 -9.71 3.40 2.21
C SER A 86 -9.81 2.01 1.62
N ALA A 87 -10.14 1.03 2.47
CA ALA A 87 -10.36 -0.35 2.06
C ALA A 87 -11.86 -0.64 1.88
N GLU A 88 -12.27 -1.10 0.70
CA GLU A 88 -13.62 -1.64 0.45
C GLU A 88 -13.70 -3.11 0.86
N GLU A 89 -12.55 -3.79 0.81
CA GLU A 89 -12.35 -5.18 1.24
C GLU A 89 -11.05 -5.26 2.05
N ASN A 90 -10.90 -6.33 2.84
CA ASN A 90 -9.61 -6.68 3.42
C ASN A 90 -8.55 -6.75 2.31
N SER A 91 -7.56 -5.88 2.40
CA SER A 91 -6.64 -5.63 1.29
C SER A 91 -5.19 -5.72 1.74
N LYS A 92 -4.37 -6.38 0.92
CA LYS A 92 -2.91 -6.29 1.02
C LYS A 92 -2.37 -5.66 -0.24
N PHE A 93 -1.51 -4.66 -0.07
CA PHE A 93 -0.90 -3.96 -1.19
C PHE A 93 0.52 -3.54 -0.85
N LEU A 94 1.32 -3.41 -1.90
CA LEU A 94 2.69 -2.95 -1.81
C LEU A 94 2.78 -1.47 -2.14
N ILE A 95 3.67 -0.75 -1.47
CA ILE A 95 4.15 0.55 -1.90
C ILE A 95 5.64 0.42 -2.17
N ILE A 96 6.05 0.84 -3.37
CA ILE A 96 7.44 0.84 -3.81
C ILE A 96 7.85 2.28 -4.08
N ARG A 97 8.88 2.78 -3.40
CA ARG A 97 9.29 4.17 -3.43
C ARG A 97 10.78 4.36 -3.10
#